data_AF-A0A946WCP4-F1
#
_entry.id   AF-A0A946WCP4-F1
#
_cell.length_a   1.000
_cell.length_b   1.000
_cell.length_c   1.000
_cell.angle_alpha   90.00
_cell.angle_beta   90.00
_cell.angle_gamma   90.00
#
_symmetry.space_group_name_H-M   'P 1'
#
loop_
_entity.id
_entity.type
_entity.pdbx_description
1 polymer ?
#
loop_
_entity_poly.entity_id
_entity_poly.type
_entity_poly.pdbx_seq_one_letter_code
_entity_poly.pdbx_strand_id
1 'polypeptide(L)'
;MIKPITFCLAVVALLSISCERTIVPVDNLPFDSTITAVEQSNYVTRLYITLLNRKPSATEAETVLAQLQIDPYDKAIRSAIVANLQSESEATFVLFQSLCNRYLDGVDTAEIRQDRDYYQYKSNNANNQSSQSYYQNLADRMGNLHMVPYWLGWGTVSYDDVQTFIVDNSIYDAINMGTENFCVSLFQNYYMRYPTMVELDEAKAMMNSKAGLLFGLNGDSKSDLLTIFFAQNEYRQGLIQGLFQRYLLRNPSLMEANSHMQQLVNGMTFLQLQNQLLSSHDYVKA
;
A
#
# COMPACT_ATOMS: atom_id res chain seq x y z
N MET A 1 -45.01 65.62 26.53
CA MET A 1 -46.06 64.71 26.03
C MET A 1 -45.49 63.99 24.82
N ILE A 2 -45.43 62.65 24.84
CA ILE A 2 -45.04 61.71 23.75
C ILE A 2 -43.53 61.66 23.42
N LYS A 3 -42.76 60.56 23.37
CA LYS A 3 -42.71 59.18 23.93
C LYS A 3 -41.31 58.62 23.52
N PRO A 4 -40.50 57.99 24.40
CA PRO A 4 -39.29 57.28 23.99
C PRO A 4 -39.53 55.76 24.03
N ILE A 5 -40.05 55.15 22.96
CA ILE A 5 -40.35 53.69 22.95
C ILE A 5 -39.92 52.96 21.66
N THR A 6 -39.37 53.64 20.65
CA THR A 6 -39.16 53.03 19.32
C THR A 6 -37.77 52.47 19.01
N PHE A 7 -36.86 52.39 19.98
CA PHE A 7 -35.51 51.85 19.73
C PHE A 7 -35.25 50.44 20.31
N CYS A 8 -36.12 49.91 21.16
CA CYS A 8 -35.92 48.58 21.77
C CYS A 8 -36.58 47.41 21.01
N LEU A 9 -37.43 47.67 20.00
CA LEU A 9 -38.15 46.58 19.31
C LEU A 9 -37.36 45.94 18.15
N ALA A 10 -36.31 46.59 17.63
CA ALA A 10 -35.52 46.06 16.52
C ALA A 10 -34.42 45.07 16.97
N VAL A 11 -34.03 45.09 18.25
CA VAL A 11 -32.97 44.21 18.79
C VAL A 11 -33.54 42.87 19.29
N VAL A 12 -34.82 42.81 19.66
CA VAL A 12 -35.46 41.58 20.15
C VAL A 12 -35.88 40.63 19.02
N ALA A 13 -36.05 41.14 17.79
CA ALA A 13 -36.40 40.33 16.61
C ALA A 13 -35.21 39.56 15.99
N LEU A 14 -33.98 39.82 16.43
CA LEU A 14 -32.75 39.16 15.92
C LEU A 14 -32.28 37.98 16.79
N LEU A 15 -32.95 37.68 17.90
CA LEU A 15 -32.57 36.61 18.85
C LEU A 15 -33.40 35.33 18.72
N SER A 16 -34.31 35.24 17.74
CA SER A 16 -35.18 34.07 17.55
C SER A 16 -34.85 33.25 16.30
N ILE A 17 -33.58 33.19 15.88
CA ILE A 17 -33.09 32.06 15.08
C ILE A 17 -32.87 30.90 16.06
N SER A 18 -33.99 30.32 16.49
CA SER A 18 -33.98 29.01 17.13
C SER A 18 -33.40 28.03 16.13
N CYS A 19 -32.32 27.37 16.51
CA CYS A 19 -31.85 26.18 15.82
C CYS A 19 -32.97 25.14 15.97
N GLU A 20 -33.86 25.05 14.98
CA GLU A 20 -34.75 23.90 14.85
C GLU A 20 -33.84 22.68 14.78
N ARG A 21 -33.83 21.86 15.82
CA ARG A 21 -33.32 20.50 15.72
C ARG A 21 -34.23 19.79 14.74
N THR A 22 -33.86 19.81 13.47
CA THR A 22 -34.40 18.91 12.46
C THR A 22 -34.15 17.51 12.98
N ILE A 23 -35.21 16.86 13.44
CA ILE A 23 -35.20 15.45 13.81
C ILE A 23 -35.01 14.71 12.49
N VAL A 24 -33.76 14.43 12.13
CA VAL A 24 -33.45 13.56 11.00
C VAL A 24 -33.91 12.16 11.41
N PRO A 25 -34.81 11.52 10.64
CA PRO A 25 -35.18 10.12 10.89
C PRO A 25 -33.90 9.29 10.96
N VAL A 26 -33.80 8.37 11.93
CA VAL A 26 -32.62 7.49 12.12
C VAL A 26 -32.20 6.80 10.81
N ASP A 27 -33.17 6.52 9.94
CA ASP A 27 -32.98 5.85 8.65
C ASP A 27 -32.26 6.70 7.57
N ASN A 28 -32.08 8.00 7.81
CA ASN A 28 -31.39 8.94 6.89
C ASN A 28 -30.04 9.44 7.42
N LEU A 29 -29.54 8.89 8.54
CA LEU A 29 -28.22 9.23 9.02
C LEU A 29 -27.15 8.60 8.10
N PRO A 30 -26.08 9.33 7.73
CA PRO A 30 -24.95 8.73 7.04
C PRO A 30 -24.44 7.50 7.80
N PHE A 31 -23.95 6.48 7.10
CA PHE A 31 -23.37 5.28 7.72
C PHE A 31 -22.29 5.63 8.78
N ASP A 32 -21.58 6.72 8.54
CA ASP A 32 -20.52 7.26 9.38
C ASP A 32 -21.01 8.07 10.60
N SER A 33 -22.31 8.29 10.74
CA SER A 33 -22.94 9.09 11.82
C SER A 33 -22.56 8.67 13.25
N THR A 34 -22.05 7.45 13.40
CA THR A 34 -21.66 6.83 14.66
C THR A 34 -20.18 7.05 15.01
N ILE A 35 -19.41 7.72 14.17
CA ILE A 35 -18.00 8.06 14.44
C ILE A 35 -17.92 9.17 15.50
N THR A 36 -17.19 8.90 16.56
CA THR A 36 -16.92 9.81 17.69
C THR A 36 -15.69 10.68 17.45
N ALA A 37 -15.57 11.79 18.18
CA ALA A 37 -14.39 12.64 18.13
C ALA A 37 -13.09 11.92 18.56
N VAL A 38 -13.20 10.97 19.49
CA VAL A 38 -12.06 10.16 19.93
C VAL A 38 -11.60 9.22 18.80
N GLU A 39 -12.54 8.57 18.11
CA GLU A 39 -12.24 7.74 16.94
C GLU A 39 -11.59 8.55 15.82
N GLN A 40 -12.02 9.80 15.59
CA GLN A 40 -11.35 10.69 14.61
C GLN A 40 -9.92 11.03 15.01
N SER A 41 -9.66 11.34 16.28
CA SER A 41 -8.31 11.62 16.76
C SER A 41 -7.40 10.40 16.64
N ASN A 42 -7.92 9.21 16.96
CA ASN A 42 -7.21 7.94 16.81
C ASN A 42 -6.95 7.63 15.32
N TYR A 43 -7.94 7.85 14.47
CA TYR A 43 -7.84 7.71 13.03
C TYR A 43 -6.72 8.56 12.43
N VAL A 44 -6.68 9.86 12.75
CA VAL A 44 -5.61 10.76 12.30
C VAL A 44 -4.24 10.25 12.75
N THR A 45 -4.11 9.84 14.01
CA THR A 45 -2.85 9.28 14.52
C THR A 45 -2.44 8.01 13.77
N ARG A 46 -3.39 7.08 13.56
CA ARG A 46 -3.15 5.83 12.84
C ARG A 46 -2.79 6.05 11.37
N LEU A 47 -3.40 7.03 10.70
CA LEU A 47 -3.04 7.38 9.33
C LEU A 47 -1.58 7.80 9.21
N TYR A 48 -1.14 8.73 10.04
CA TYR A 48 0.25 9.21 10.03
C TYR A 48 1.23 8.09 10.37
N ILE A 49 0.91 7.23 11.33
CA ILE A 49 1.76 6.06 11.62
C ILE A 49 1.79 5.10 10.43
N THR A 50 0.65 4.86 9.80
CA THR A 50 0.53 3.89 8.69
C THR A 50 1.25 4.37 7.43
N LEU A 51 1.14 5.66 7.10
CA LEU A 51 1.64 6.22 5.86
C LEU A 51 3.02 6.86 6.00
N LEU A 52 3.32 7.47 7.15
CA LEU A 52 4.55 8.24 7.38
C LEU A 52 5.43 7.65 8.50
N ASN A 53 5.01 6.57 9.15
CA ASN A 53 5.75 5.90 10.23
C ASN A 53 6.13 6.84 11.41
N ARG A 54 5.29 7.85 11.67
CA ARG A 54 5.44 8.80 12.78
C ARG A 54 4.08 9.24 13.29
N LYS A 55 4.06 9.84 14.48
CA LYS A 55 2.86 10.56 14.95
C LYS A 55 2.78 11.92 14.24
N PRO A 56 1.56 12.45 14.03
CA PRO A 56 1.41 13.83 13.58
C PRO A 56 1.94 14.78 14.65
N SER A 57 2.52 15.89 14.23
CA SER A 57 2.72 17.05 15.10
C SER A 57 1.37 17.64 15.54
N ALA A 58 1.38 18.49 16.57
CA ALA A 58 0.16 19.14 17.05
C ALA A 58 -0.53 19.94 15.92
N THR A 59 0.24 20.67 15.12
CA THR A 59 -0.28 21.48 14.00
C THR A 59 -0.86 20.62 12.88
N GLU A 60 -0.20 19.52 12.52
CA GLU A 60 -0.71 18.56 11.53
C GLU A 60 -2.03 17.92 11.99
N ALA A 61 -2.09 17.49 13.25
CA ALA A 61 -3.29 16.90 13.83
C ALA A 61 -4.46 17.89 13.88
N GLU A 62 -4.23 19.13 14.34
CA GLU A 62 -5.24 20.19 14.37
C GLU A 62 -5.76 20.51 12.96
N THR A 63 -4.87 20.57 11.97
CA THR A 63 -5.25 20.84 10.58
C THR A 63 -6.15 19.76 10.01
N VAL A 64 -5.78 18.48 10.18
CA VAL A 64 -6.57 17.36 9.65
C VAL A 64 -7.90 17.21 10.41
N LEU A 65 -7.91 17.40 11.73
CA LEU A 65 -9.15 17.38 12.50
C LEU A 65 -10.09 18.51 12.09
N ALA A 66 -9.59 19.71 11.81
CA ALA A 66 -10.40 20.81 11.29
C ALA A 66 -11.01 20.48 9.91
N GLN A 67 -10.29 19.77 9.03
CA GLN A 67 -10.82 19.28 7.76
C GLN A 67 -11.95 18.27 7.98
N LEU A 68 -11.76 17.31 8.89
CA LEU A 68 -12.79 16.31 9.22
C LEU A 68 -14.02 16.95 9.88
N GLN A 69 -13.89 18.11 10.55
CA GLN A 69 -15.03 18.81 11.14
C GLN A 69 -15.94 19.51 10.13
N ILE A 70 -15.52 19.67 8.87
CA ILE A 70 -16.37 20.23 7.80
C ILE A 70 -17.56 19.31 7.55
N ASP A 71 -17.28 18.02 7.34
CA ASP A 71 -18.26 16.94 7.36
C ASP A 71 -17.56 15.66 7.87
N PRO A 72 -17.78 15.26 9.13
CA PRO A 72 -17.08 14.12 9.72
C PRO A 72 -17.46 12.77 9.11
N TYR A 73 -18.51 12.76 8.29
CA TYR A 73 -19.07 11.57 7.66
C TYR A 73 -18.70 11.48 6.17
N ASP A 74 -18.03 12.49 5.63
CA ASP A 74 -17.68 12.50 4.21
C ASP A 74 -16.42 11.67 3.93
N LYS A 75 -16.62 10.54 3.24
CA LYS A 75 -15.54 9.69 2.74
C LYS A 75 -14.63 10.43 1.75
N ALA A 76 -15.14 11.40 0.99
CA ALA A 76 -14.34 12.17 0.05
C ALA A 76 -13.30 13.04 0.76
N ILE A 77 -13.66 13.67 1.89
CA ILE A 77 -12.71 14.40 2.74
C ILE A 77 -11.61 13.47 3.25
N ARG A 78 -11.98 12.30 3.78
CA ARG A 78 -11.00 11.29 4.23
C ARG A 78 -10.10 10.80 3.10
N SER A 79 -10.67 10.55 1.92
CA SER A 79 -9.91 10.14 0.74
C SER A 79 -8.91 11.20 0.30
N ALA A 80 -9.28 12.48 0.36
CA ALA A 80 -8.38 13.60 0.07
C ALA A 80 -7.24 13.69 1.10
N ILE A 81 -7.52 13.53 2.39
CA ILE A 81 -6.50 13.49 3.45
C ILE A 81 -5.51 12.35 3.18
N VAL A 82 -6.00 11.14 2.91
CA VAL A 82 -5.14 9.99 2.63
C VAL A 82 -4.29 10.23 1.37
N ALA A 83 -4.87 10.78 0.31
CA ALA A 83 -4.13 11.10 -0.92
C ALA A 83 -3.03 12.13 -0.67
N ASN A 84 -3.29 13.15 0.15
CA ASN A 84 -2.27 14.14 0.53
C ASN A 84 -1.11 13.48 1.27
N LEU A 85 -1.39 12.63 2.26
CA LEU A 85 -0.34 11.90 3.00
C LEU A 85 0.42 10.92 2.09
N GLN A 86 -0.26 10.22 1.19
CA GLN A 86 0.39 9.33 0.20
C GLN A 86 1.32 10.08 -0.76
N SER A 87 1.10 11.39 -0.97
CA SER A 87 1.93 12.22 -1.85
C SER A 87 3.20 12.74 -1.19
N GLU A 88 3.34 12.60 0.13
CA GLU A 88 4.56 12.99 0.83
C GLU A 88 5.72 12.08 0.44
N SER A 89 6.93 12.66 0.29
CA SER A 89 8.13 11.88 -0.05
C SER A 89 8.45 10.81 0.99
N GLU A 90 8.10 11.03 2.25
CA GLU A 90 8.27 10.05 3.34
C GLU A 90 7.44 8.79 3.10
N ALA A 91 6.26 8.92 2.49
CA ALA A 91 5.32 7.81 2.33
C ALA A 91 5.88 6.70 1.43
N THR A 92 6.68 7.04 0.42
CA THR A 92 7.27 6.03 -0.47
C THR A 92 8.36 5.22 0.21
N PHE A 93 9.18 5.86 1.06
CA PHE A 93 10.17 5.16 1.88
C PHE A 93 9.52 4.27 2.93
N VAL A 94 8.42 4.72 3.56
CA VAL A 94 7.67 3.91 4.52
C VAL A 94 7.03 2.71 3.84
N LEU A 95 6.45 2.90 2.65
CA LEU A 95 5.91 1.79 1.87
C LEU A 95 7.00 0.77 1.52
N PHE A 96 8.13 1.24 0.99
CA PHE A 96 9.28 0.39 0.67
C PHE A 96 9.79 -0.38 1.90
N GLN A 97 10.02 0.32 3.03
CA GLN A 97 10.46 -0.32 4.26
C GLN A 97 9.46 -1.37 4.75
N SER A 98 8.15 -1.12 4.59
CA SER A 98 7.13 -2.10 4.97
C SER A 98 7.17 -3.37 4.12
N LEU A 99 7.60 -3.27 2.86
CA LEU A 99 7.84 -4.42 2.00
C LEU A 99 9.11 -5.15 2.40
N CYS A 100 10.20 -4.43 2.70
CA CYS A 100 11.43 -5.03 3.23
C CYS A 100 11.16 -5.78 4.55
N ASN A 101 10.41 -5.18 5.48
CA ASN A 101 10.01 -5.84 6.74
C ASN A 101 9.21 -7.12 6.52
N ARG A 102 8.45 -7.20 5.42
CA ARG A 102 7.60 -8.35 5.13
C ARG A 102 8.33 -9.46 4.37
N TYR A 103 9.22 -9.09 3.46
CA TYR A 103 9.76 -10.02 2.46
C TYR A 103 11.28 -10.17 2.49
N LEU A 104 11.99 -9.26 3.17
CA LEU A 104 13.45 -9.14 3.16
C LEU A 104 14.02 -9.00 4.58
N ASP A 105 13.38 -9.61 5.58
CA ASP A 105 13.78 -9.60 6.99
C ASP A 105 14.08 -8.20 7.59
N GLY A 106 13.43 -7.17 7.05
CA GLY A 106 13.56 -5.80 7.57
C GLY A 106 14.84 -5.08 7.19
N VAL A 107 15.54 -5.55 6.15
CA VAL A 107 16.74 -4.89 5.62
C VAL A 107 16.50 -3.40 5.34
N ASP A 108 17.49 -2.57 5.66
CA ASP A 108 17.47 -1.14 5.38
C ASP A 108 18.22 -0.77 4.08
N THR A 109 18.09 0.48 3.67
CA THR A 109 18.74 0.97 2.44
C THR A 109 20.28 1.03 2.53
N ALA A 110 20.85 1.04 3.73
CA ALA A 110 22.29 1.05 3.94
C ALA A 110 22.88 -0.35 3.72
N GLU A 111 22.23 -1.39 4.23
CA GLU A 111 22.60 -2.78 4.00
C GLU A 111 22.43 -3.17 2.53
N ILE A 112 21.31 -2.80 1.89
CA ILE A 112 21.11 -2.99 0.44
C ILE A 112 22.24 -2.32 -0.36
N ARG A 113 22.64 -1.10 0.02
CA ARG A 113 23.74 -0.39 -0.63
C ARG A 113 25.07 -1.10 -0.39
N GLN A 114 25.33 -1.57 0.82
CA GLN A 114 26.56 -2.28 1.16
C GLN A 114 26.72 -3.56 0.32
N ASP A 115 25.65 -4.33 0.14
CA ASP A 115 25.65 -5.53 -0.69
C ASP A 115 25.90 -5.21 -2.17
N ARG A 116 25.23 -4.18 -2.69
CA ARG A 116 25.45 -3.67 -4.05
C ARG A 116 26.92 -3.30 -4.27
N ASP A 117 27.50 -2.54 -3.36
CA ASP A 117 28.89 -2.07 -3.45
C ASP A 117 29.87 -3.25 -3.32
N TYR A 118 29.56 -4.23 -2.47
CA TYR A 118 30.32 -5.48 -2.36
C TYR A 118 30.33 -6.28 -3.67
N TYR A 119 29.17 -6.48 -4.30
CA TYR A 119 29.10 -7.18 -5.58
C TYR A 119 29.78 -6.40 -6.71
N GLN A 120 29.67 -5.07 -6.71
CA GLN A 120 30.38 -4.23 -7.68
C GLN A 120 31.90 -4.33 -7.51
N TYR A 121 32.40 -4.35 -6.27
CA TYR A 121 33.82 -4.61 -5.99
C TYR A 121 34.26 -5.99 -6.50
N LYS A 122 33.45 -7.04 -6.26
CA LYS A 122 33.73 -8.40 -6.75
C LYS A 122 33.76 -8.47 -8.29
N SER A 123 32.82 -7.78 -8.96
CA SER A 123 32.77 -7.66 -10.41
C SER A 123 34.06 -7.03 -10.96
N ASN A 124 34.47 -5.89 -10.38
CA ASN A 124 35.66 -5.15 -10.82
C ASN A 124 36.98 -5.90 -10.60
N ASN A 125 37.02 -6.85 -9.67
CA ASN A 125 38.20 -7.64 -9.32
C ASN A 125 38.08 -9.12 -9.77
N ALA A 126 37.13 -9.44 -10.66
CA ALA A 126 36.94 -10.80 -11.13
C ALA A 126 38.07 -11.22 -12.09
N ASN A 127 38.55 -12.47 -11.93
CA ASN A 127 39.64 -13.02 -12.74
C ASN A 127 39.20 -13.54 -14.12
N ASN A 128 37.89 -13.57 -14.40
CA ASN A 128 37.33 -14.03 -15.66
C ASN A 128 35.97 -13.38 -15.94
N GLN A 129 35.58 -13.35 -17.22
CA GLN A 129 34.35 -12.71 -17.69
C GLN A 129 33.08 -13.30 -17.07
N SER A 130 33.03 -14.61 -16.85
CA SER A 130 31.84 -15.28 -16.29
C SER A 130 31.59 -14.83 -14.85
N SER A 131 32.63 -14.80 -14.02
CA SER A 131 32.55 -14.30 -12.64
C SER A 131 32.23 -12.81 -12.61
N GLN A 132 32.83 -12.01 -13.50
CA GLN A 132 32.52 -10.58 -13.62
C GLN A 132 31.02 -10.38 -13.89
N SER A 133 30.49 -11.07 -14.90
CA SER A 133 29.09 -10.95 -15.34
C SER A 133 28.12 -11.40 -14.24
N TYR A 134 28.46 -12.47 -13.52
CA TYR A 134 27.68 -12.95 -12.37
C TYR A 134 27.60 -11.89 -11.27
N TYR A 135 28.73 -11.34 -10.83
CA TYR A 135 28.73 -10.33 -9.78
C TYR A 135 28.12 -9.00 -10.23
N GLN A 136 28.29 -8.63 -11.51
CA GLN A 136 27.63 -7.46 -12.06
C GLN A 136 26.11 -7.60 -12.02
N ASN A 137 25.56 -8.76 -12.40
CA ASN A 137 24.13 -9.02 -12.33
C ASN A 137 23.59 -8.89 -10.88
N LEU A 138 24.32 -9.39 -9.89
CA LEU A 138 23.94 -9.21 -8.48
C LEU A 138 23.99 -7.73 -8.06
N ALA A 139 25.02 -7.00 -8.47
CA ALA A 139 25.13 -5.57 -8.19
C ALA A 139 23.99 -4.77 -8.83
N ASP A 140 23.61 -5.09 -10.06
CA ASP A 140 22.52 -4.43 -10.79
C ASP A 140 21.17 -4.69 -10.12
N ARG A 141 20.89 -5.94 -9.70
CA ARG A 141 19.66 -6.30 -8.96
C ARG A 141 19.56 -5.57 -7.63
N MET A 142 20.66 -5.52 -6.87
CA MET A 142 20.72 -4.74 -5.62
C MET A 142 20.62 -3.23 -5.88
N GLY A 143 21.17 -2.75 -7.00
CA GLY A 143 21.03 -1.37 -7.45
C GLY A 143 19.59 -1.00 -7.75
N ASN A 144 18.85 -1.88 -8.44
CA ASN A 144 17.42 -1.71 -8.70
C ASN A 144 16.63 -1.65 -7.39
N LEU A 145 16.85 -2.62 -6.49
CA LEU A 145 16.19 -2.65 -5.18
C LEU A 145 16.44 -1.36 -4.38
N HIS A 146 17.68 -0.84 -4.39
CA HIS A 146 18.01 0.41 -3.72
C HIS A 146 17.28 1.63 -4.30
N MET A 147 16.99 1.62 -5.60
CA MET A 147 16.36 2.75 -6.30
C MET A 147 14.83 2.76 -6.19
N VAL A 148 14.22 1.64 -5.81
CA VAL A 148 12.75 1.49 -5.65
C VAL A 148 12.05 2.67 -4.96
N PRO A 149 12.43 3.12 -3.75
CA PRO A 149 11.70 4.20 -3.07
C PRO A 149 11.72 5.53 -3.84
N TYR A 150 12.80 5.78 -4.59
CA TYR A 150 12.93 6.97 -5.44
C TYR A 150 12.06 6.86 -6.69
N TRP A 151 12.15 5.73 -7.41
CA TRP A 151 11.33 5.50 -8.60
C TRP A 151 9.83 5.53 -8.32
N LEU A 152 9.43 4.99 -7.16
CA LEU A 152 8.05 5.05 -6.72
C LEU A 152 7.61 6.50 -6.45
N GLY A 153 8.46 7.30 -5.80
CA GLY A 153 8.20 8.74 -5.55
C GLY A 153 8.15 9.59 -6.81
N TRP A 154 8.92 9.22 -7.84
CA TRP A 154 8.87 9.87 -9.15
C TRP A 154 7.75 9.37 -10.05
N GLY A 155 7.03 8.31 -9.64
CA GLY A 155 6.00 7.66 -10.45
C GLY A 155 6.54 6.96 -11.70
N THR A 156 7.82 6.59 -11.72
CA THR A 156 8.47 5.93 -12.88
C THR A 156 8.27 4.42 -12.88
N VAL A 157 7.86 3.84 -11.75
CA VAL A 157 7.55 2.40 -11.61
C VAL A 157 6.18 2.24 -10.94
N SER A 158 5.45 1.22 -11.36
CA SER A 158 4.20 0.81 -10.74
C SER A 158 4.45 -0.01 -9.48
N TYR A 159 3.40 -0.23 -8.68
CA TYR A 159 3.50 -1.10 -7.51
C TYR A 159 3.81 -2.57 -7.89
N ASP A 160 3.38 -3.02 -9.07
CA ASP A 160 3.64 -4.37 -9.56
C ASP A 160 5.12 -4.54 -9.95
N ASP A 161 5.72 -3.51 -10.53
CA ASP A 161 7.17 -3.45 -10.77
C ASP A 161 7.93 -3.51 -9.43
N VAL A 162 7.43 -2.79 -8.40
CA VAL A 162 8.01 -2.84 -7.05
C VAL A 162 7.99 -4.25 -6.47
N GLN A 163 6.89 -5.00 -6.60
CA GLN A 163 6.85 -6.40 -6.13
C GLN A 163 7.90 -7.25 -6.83
N THR A 164 8.12 -7.03 -8.13
CA THR A 164 9.16 -7.72 -8.90
C THR A 164 10.56 -7.41 -8.36
N PHE A 165 10.88 -6.15 -8.07
CA PHE A 165 12.18 -5.78 -7.48
C PHE A 165 12.38 -6.34 -6.06
N ILE A 166 11.30 -6.43 -5.26
CA ILE A 166 11.33 -7.00 -3.91
C ILE A 166 11.69 -8.49 -3.91
N VAL A 167 11.29 -9.24 -4.94
CA VAL A 167 11.63 -10.67 -5.04
C VAL A 167 12.86 -10.94 -5.91
N ASP A 168 13.23 -10.00 -6.78
CA ASP A 168 14.37 -10.13 -7.67
C ASP A 168 15.64 -9.46 -7.15
N ASN A 169 16.12 -9.94 -6.01
CA ASN A 169 17.41 -9.53 -5.44
C ASN A 169 18.10 -10.67 -4.68
N SER A 170 19.37 -10.49 -4.34
CA SER A 170 20.16 -11.52 -3.67
C SER A 170 19.70 -11.81 -2.24
N ILE A 171 19.09 -10.85 -1.55
CA ILE A 171 18.59 -11.02 -0.19
C ILE A 171 17.40 -11.98 -0.20
N TYR A 172 16.43 -11.75 -1.09
CA TYR A 172 15.27 -12.64 -1.25
C TYR A 172 15.70 -14.05 -1.66
N ASP A 173 16.69 -14.16 -2.56
CA ASP A 173 17.27 -15.45 -2.96
C ASP A 173 17.95 -16.17 -1.77
N ALA A 174 18.61 -15.44 -0.88
CA ALA A 174 19.28 -15.96 0.30
C ALA A 174 18.29 -16.35 1.42
N ILE A 175 17.17 -15.64 1.57
CA ILE A 175 16.09 -16.01 2.50
C ILE A 175 15.40 -17.28 2.00
N ASN A 176 15.08 -17.32 0.70
CA ASN A 176 14.33 -18.41 0.07
C ASN A 176 15.27 -19.37 -0.68
N MET A 177 16.30 -19.85 0.00
CA MET A 177 17.40 -20.62 -0.59
C MET A 177 16.93 -21.81 -1.41
N GLY A 178 17.35 -21.87 -2.67
CA GLY A 178 17.08 -22.97 -3.57
C GLY A 178 15.79 -22.77 -4.39
N THR A 179 15.78 -23.35 -5.59
CA THR A 179 14.74 -23.06 -6.58
C THR A 179 13.33 -23.39 -6.10
N GLU A 180 13.16 -24.49 -5.36
CA GLU A 180 11.85 -24.88 -4.83
C GLU A 180 11.35 -23.91 -3.77
N ASN A 181 12.19 -23.54 -2.79
CA ASN A 181 11.82 -22.60 -1.73
C ASN A 181 11.49 -21.22 -2.31
N PHE A 182 12.27 -20.74 -3.28
CA PHE A 182 11.96 -19.51 -4.00
C PHE A 182 10.57 -19.58 -4.64
N CYS A 183 10.28 -20.62 -5.42
CA CYS A 183 8.98 -20.77 -6.07
C CYS A 183 7.85 -20.85 -5.04
N VAL A 184 7.97 -21.70 -4.03
CA VAL A 184 6.96 -21.84 -2.95
C VAL A 184 6.72 -20.51 -2.25
N SER A 185 7.78 -19.74 -1.97
CA SER A 185 7.66 -18.44 -1.32
C SER A 185 6.80 -17.47 -2.12
N LEU A 186 6.89 -17.46 -3.46
CA LEU A 186 6.06 -16.58 -4.30
C LEU A 186 4.57 -16.87 -4.08
N PHE A 187 4.18 -18.14 -4.18
CA PHE A 187 2.78 -18.55 -4.01
C PHE A 187 2.27 -18.27 -2.61
N GLN A 188 3.05 -18.56 -1.58
CA GLN A 188 2.62 -18.33 -0.19
C GLN A 188 2.52 -16.83 0.13
N ASN A 189 3.49 -16.03 -0.31
CA ASN A 189 3.57 -14.61 0.00
C ASN A 189 2.58 -13.74 -0.77
N TYR A 190 2.26 -14.13 -2.01
CA TYR A 190 1.48 -13.31 -2.93
C TYR A 190 0.15 -13.92 -3.34
N TYR A 191 0.02 -15.25 -3.38
CA TYR A 191 -1.28 -15.92 -3.65
C TYR A 191 -1.94 -16.44 -2.39
N MET A 192 -1.27 -16.34 -1.23
CA MET A 192 -1.77 -16.80 0.07
C MET A 192 -2.11 -18.31 0.06
N ARG A 193 -1.42 -19.11 -0.77
CA ARG A 193 -1.60 -20.57 -0.87
C ARG A 193 -0.32 -21.28 -1.25
N TYR A 194 -0.33 -22.60 -1.12
CA TYR A 194 0.73 -23.45 -1.68
C TYR A 194 0.52 -23.65 -3.19
N PRO A 195 1.60 -23.77 -4.00
CA PRO A 195 1.46 -24.13 -5.42
C PRO A 195 0.94 -25.56 -5.58
N THR A 196 0.22 -25.81 -6.67
CA THR A 196 -0.02 -27.19 -7.12
C THR A 196 1.30 -27.81 -7.61
N MET A 197 1.36 -29.13 -7.72
CA MET A 197 2.57 -29.81 -8.22
C MET A 197 2.98 -29.33 -9.62
N VAL A 198 2.00 -29.14 -10.52
CA VAL A 198 2.25 -28.66 -11.88
C VAL A 198 2.78 -27.23 -11.87
N GLU A 199 2.13 -26.32 -11.13
CA GLU A 199 2.61 -24.94 -11.00
C GLU A 199 4.03 -24.88 -10.45
N LEU A 200 4.35 -25.71 -9.46
CA LEU A 200 5.67 -25.74 -8.84
C LEU A 200 6.73 -26.26 -9.82
N ASP A 201 6.45 -27.33 -10.54
CA ASP A 201 7.39 -27.90 -11.51
C ASP A 201 7.68 -26.94 -12.67
N GLU A 202 6.65 -26.29 -13.21
CA GLU A 202 6.77 -25.31 -14.30
C GLU A 202 7.50 -24.04 -13.83
N ALA A 203 7.20 -23.53 -12.63
CA ALA A 203 7.93 -22.40 -12.06
C ALA A 203 9.42 -22.73 -11.80
N LYS A 204 9.70 -23.94 -11.31
CA LYS A 204 11.08 -24.43 -11.09
C LYS A 204 11.83 -24.58 -12.42
N ALA A 205 11.16 -24.95 -13.51
CA ALA A 205 11.78 -25.00 -14.83
C ALA A 205 12.26 -23.61 -15.26
N MET A 206 11.38 -22.60 -15.23
CA MET A 206 11.70 -21.22 -15.61
C MET A 206 12.79 -20.61 -14.72
N MET A 207 12.73 -20.82 -13.40
CA MET A 207 13.78 -20.36 -12.47
C MET A 207 15.16 -20.92 -12.80
N ASN A 208 15.22 -22.16 -13.29
CA ASN A 208 16.47 -22.82 -13.67
C ASN A 208 16.86 -22.56 -15.13
N SER A 209 16.29 -21.51 -15.75
CA SER A 209 16.51 -21.14 -17.14
C SER A 209 16.17 -22.25 -18.15
N LYS A 210 15.08 -22.99 -17.88
CA LYS A 210 14.52 -24.01 -18.78
C LYS A 210 13.12 -23.59 -19.22
N ALA A 211 12.75 -23.99 -20.43
CA ALA A 211 11.39 -23.79 -20.93
C ALA A 211 10.35 -24.41 -19.98
N GLY A 212 9.32 -23.64 -19.66
CA GLY A 212 8.14 -24.07 -18.90
C GLY A 212 6.87 -23.41 -19.42
N LEU A 213 5.72 -23.96 -19.01
CA LEU A 213 4.38 -23.49 -19.35
C LEU A 213 3.58 -23.24 -18.08
N LEU A 214 3.63 -22.01 -17.56
CA LEU A 214 2.92 -21.62 -16.35
C LEU A 214 1.66 -20.80 -16.72
N PHE A 215 0.50 -21.21 -16.22
CA PHE A 215 -0.81 -20.59 -16.55
C PHE A 215 -1.11 -20.48 -18.05
N GLY A 216 -0.57 -21.41 -18.85
CA GLY A 216 -0.73 -21.40 -20.31
C GLY A 216 0.19 -20.41 -21.04
N LEU A 217 1.14 -19.79 -20.34
CA LEU A 217 2.15 -18.89 -20.90
C LEU A 217 3.54 -19.55 -20.87
N ASN A 218 4.24 -19.47 -21.99
CA ASN A 218 5.61 -19.97 -22.10
C ASN A 218 6.58 -18.98 -21.48
N GLY A 219 7.61 -19.49 -20.82
CA GLY A 219 8.74 -18.73 -20.31
C GLY A 219 9.95 -19.62 -20.15
N ASP A 220 11.15 -19.04 -20.13
CA ASP A 220 12.39 -19.81 -20.01
C ASP A 220 13.42 -19.14 -19.08
N SER A 221 13.02 -18.12 -18.33
CA SER A 221 13.87 -17.39 -17.41
C SER A 221 13.16 -17.03 -16.10
N LYS A 222 13.94 -16.65 -15.07
CA LYS A 222 13.40 -16.05 -13.84
C LYS A 222 12.55 -14.81 -14.14
N SER A 223 12.98 -14.00 -15.11
CA SER A 223 12.25 -12.78 -15.48
C SER A 223 10.88 -13.10 -16.09
N ASP A 224 10.79 -14.14 -16.94
CA ASP A 224 9.51 -14.58 -17.50
C ASP A 224 8.60 -15.13 -16.41
N LEU A 225 9.14 -15.93 -15.48
CA LEU A 225 8.38 -16.44 -14.35
C LEU A 225 7.73 -15.29 -13.57
N LEU A 226 8.49 -14.28 -13.18
CA LEU A 226 7.96 -13.15 -12.40
C LEU A 226 6.92 -12.36 -13.20
N THR A 227 7.16 -12.15 -14.49
CA THR A 227 6.21 -11.47 -15.39
C THR A 227 4.90 -12.25 -15.50
N ILE A 228 4.96 -13.55 -15.74
CA ILE A 228 3.79 -14.43 -15.83
C ILE A 228 3.05 -14.48 -14.50
N PHE A 229 3.77 -14.60 -13.38
CA PHE A 229 3.21 -14.73 -12.05
C PHE A 229 2.46 -13.46 -11.61
N PHE A 230 3.08 -12.28 -11.69
CA PHE A 230 2.44 -11.04 -11.27
C PHE A 230 1.34 -10.54 -12.23
N ALA A 231 1.23 -11.12 -13.43
CA ALA A 231 0.12 -10.84 -14.34
C ALA A 231 -1.20 -11.52 -13.95
N GLN A 232 -1.18 -12.52 -13.08
CA GLN A 232 -2.37 -13.33 -12.79
C GLN A 232 -3.40 -12.63 -11.89
N ASN A 233 -4.64 -13.11 -11.98
CA ASN A 233 -5.72 -12.64 -11.13
C ASN A 233 -5.54 -13.06 -9.67
N GLU A 234 -4.89 -14.18 -9.43
CA GLU A 234 -4.55 -14.72 -8.11
C GLU A 234 -3.63 -13.77 -7.35
N TYR A 235 -2.67 -13.12 -8.03
CA TYR A 235 -1.85 -12.07 -7.43
C TYR A 235 -2.72 -10.92 -6.94
N ARG A 236 -3.65 -10.44 -7.77
CA ARG A 236 -4.56 -9.34 -7.41
C ARG A 236 -5.45 -9.71 -6.23
N GLN A 237 -5.93 -10.96 -6.18
CA GLN A 237 -6.71 -11.46 -5.04
C GLN A 237 -5.87 -11.49 -3.75
N GLY A 238 -4.64 -11.99 -3.81
CA GLY A 238 -3.75 -12.00 -2.66
C GLY A 238 -3.36 -10.58 -2.21
N LEU A 239 -3.20 -9.64 -3.15
CA LEU A 239 -3.01 -8.22 -2.84
C LEU A 239 -4.21 -7.65 -2.06
N ILE A 240 -5.43 -7.89 -2.53
CA ILE A 240 -6.66 -7.45 -1.83
C ILE A 240 -6.71 -8.04 -0.42
N GLN A 241 -6.55 -9.36 -0.28
CA GLN A 241 -6.57 -10.02 1.02
C GLN A 241 -5.50 -9.47 1.96
N GLY A 242 -4.27 -9.31 1.47
CA GLY A 242 -3.16 -8.78 2.25
C GLY A 242 -3.40 -7.35 2.74
N LEU A 243 -4.00 -6.49 1.93
CA LEU A 243 -4.31 -5.11 2.34
C LEU A 243 -5.46 -5.04 3.34
N PHE A 244 -6.49 -5.87 3.17
CA PHE A 244 -7.59 -5.98 4.15
C PHE A 244 -7.06 -6.45 5.52
N GLN A 245 -6.22 -7.48 5.53
CA GLN A 245 -5.61 -7.97 6.77
C GLN A 245 -4.70 -6.90 7.40
N ARG A 246 -3.95 -6.15 6.58
CA ARG A 246 -3.03 -5.12 7.07
C ARG A 246 -3.74 -3.90 7.64
N TYR A 247 -4.79 -3.41 6.98
CA TYR A 247 -5.41 -2.12 7.33
C TYR A 247 -6.70 -2.28 8.13
N LEU A 248 -7.50 -3.30 7.84
CA LEU A 248 -8.80 -3.53 8.47
C LEU A 248 -8.78 -4.70 9.46
N LEU A 249 -7.65 -5.40 9.60
CA LEU A 249 -7.46 -6.51 10.55
C LEU A 249 -8.48 -7.65 10.36
N ARG A 250 -8.98 -7.84 9.14
CA ARG A 250 -9.93 -8.89 8.76
C ARG A 250 -9.73 -9.31 7.31
N ASN A 251 -10.37 -10.41 6.92
CA ASN A 251 -10.48 -10.78 5.51
C ASN A 251 -11.59 -9.97 4.81
N PRO A 252 -11.47 -9.72 3.49
CA PRO A 252 -12.56 -9.15 2.71
C PRO A 252 -13.73 -10.13 2.64
N SER A 253 -14.95 -9.61 2.63
CA SER A 253 -16.12 -10.37 2.22
C SER A 253 -16.06 -10.69 0.71
N LEU A 254 -16.85 -11.67 0.26
CA LEU A 254 -16.91 -12.03 -1.17
C LEU A 254 -17.30 -10.82 -2.05
N MET A 255 -18.21 -9.97 -1.56
CA MET A 255 -18.65 -8.78 -2.29
C MET A 255 -17.52 -7.74 -2.42
N GLU A 256 -16.82 -7.45 -1.32
CA GLU A 256 -15.68 -6.54 -1.32
C GLU A 256 -14.55 -7.05 -2.21
N ALA A 257 -14.20 -8.33 -2.09
CA ALA A 257 -13.17 -8.96 -2.90
C ALA A 257 -13.49 -8.86 -4.40
N ASN A 258 -14.72 -9.20 -4.80
CA ASN A 258 -15.14 -9.12 -6.20
C ASN A 258 -15.16 -7.68 -6.73
N SER A 259 -15.63 -6.73 -5.92
CA SER A 259 -15.67 -5.32 -6.30
C SER A 259 -14.26 -4.77 -6.54
N HIS A 260 -13.33 -4.98 -5.60
CA HIS A 260 -11.95 -4.52 -5.75
C HIS A 260 -11.20 -5.25 -6.85
N MET A 261 -11.51 -6.53 -7.08
CA MET A 261 -10.94 -7.29 -8.19
C MET A 261 -11.30 -6.66 -9.53
N GLN A 262 -12.58 -6.33 -9.75
CA GLN A 262 -13.02 -5.65 -10.97
C GLN A 262 -12.34 -4.29 -11.14
N GLN A 263 -12.20 -3.53 -10.05
CA GLN A 263 -11.52 -2.24 -10.08
C GLN A 263 -10.04 -2.36 -10.45
N LEU A 264 -9.31 -3.32 -9.87
CA LEU A 264 -7.90 -3.59 -10.20
C LEU A 264 -7.76 -4.00 -11.68
N VAL A 265 -8.61 -4.89 -12.17
CA VAL A 265 -8.63 -5.29 -13.60
C VAL A 265 -8.88 -4.09 -14.51
N ASN A 266 -9.70 -3.13 -14.08
CA ASN A 266 -9.99 -1.90 -14.80
C ASN A 266 -8.96 -0.77 -14.58
N GLY A 267 -7.77 -1.09 -14.03
CA GLY A 267 -6.65 -0.16 -13.92
C GLY A 267 -6.56 0.61 -12.60
N MET A 268 -7.32 0.22 -11.57
CA MET A 268 -7.10 0.75 -10.22
C MET A 268 -5.67 0.44 -9.75
N THR A 269 -5.00 1.42 -9.18
CA THR A 269 -3.66 1.27 -8.63
C THR A 269 -3.67 0.81 -7.17
N PHE A 270 -2.54 0.28 -6.71
CA PHE A 270 -2.32 -0.02 -5.29
C PHE A 270 -2.66 1.15 -4.37
N LEU A 271 -2.19 2.37 -4.69
CA LEU A 271 -2.41 3.54 -3.85
C LEU A 271 -3.89 3.93 -3.79
N GLN A 272 -4.63 3.73 -4.89
CA GLN A 272 -6.08 3.95 -4.91
C GLN A 272 -6.82 2.93 -4.05
N LEU A 273 -6.44 1.64 -4.11
CA LEU A 273 -7.01 0.62 -3.22
C LEU A 273 -6.69 0.90 -1.75
N GLN A 274 -5.42 1.20 -1.43
CA GLN A 274 -5.01 1.62 -0.09
C GLN A 274 -5.85 2.82 0.37
N ASN A 275 -6.04 3.83 -0.47
CA ASN A 275 -6.85 5.01 -0.15
C ASN A 275 -8.30 4.62 0.16
N GLN A 276 -8.92 3.75 -0.64
CA GLN A 276 -10.29 3.30 -0.39
C GLN A 276 -10.46 2.59 0.95
N LEU A 277 -9.44 1.83 1.39
CA LEU A 277 -9.45 1.14 2.68
C LEU A 277 -9.18 2.11 3.83
N LEU A 278 -8.17 2.97 3.73
CA LEU A 278 -7.81 3.94 4.77
C LEU A 278 -8.84 5.07 4.94
N SER A 279 -9.68 5.32 3.94
CA SER A 279 -10.81 6.26 4.03
C SER A 279 -12.13 5.58 4.42
N SER A 280 -12.15 4.26 4.60
CA SER A 280 -13.36 3.52 4.94
C SER A 280 -13.81 3.78 6.38
N HIS A 281 -15.10 3.58 6.62
CA HIS A 281 -15.67 3.57 7.97
C HIS A 281 -14.97 2.59 8.91
N ASP A 282 -14.74 1.37 8.42
CA ASP A 282 -14.11 0.29 9.19
C ASP A 282 -12.72 0.70 9.68
N TYR A 283 -11.94 1.37 8.83
CA TYR A 283 -10.63 1.84 9.24
C TYR A 283 -10.73 2.93 10.31
N VAL A 284 -11.69 3.85 10.24
CA VAL A 284 -11.87 4.91 11.25
C VAL A 284 -12.23 4.32 12.62
N LYS A 285 -13.01 3.24 12.65
CA LYS A 285 -13.48 2.60 13.89
C LYS A 285 -12.59 1.49 14.46
N ALA A 286 -11.65 0.98 13.68
CA ALA A 286 -10.72 -0.06 14.12
C ALA A 286 -9.80 0.40 15.27
#